data_AF-A0A2E6XMR8-F1
#
_entry.id   AF-A0A2E6XMR8-F1
#
_cell.length_a   1.000
_cell.length_b   1.000
_cell.length_c   1.000
_cell.angle_alpha   90.00
_cell.angle_beta   90.00
_cell.angle_gamma   90.00
#
_symmetry.space_group_name_H-M   'P 1'
#
loop_
_entity.id
_entity.type
_entity.pdbx_description
1 polymer ?
#
loop_
_entity_poly.entity_id
_entity_poly.type
_entity_poly.pdbx_seq_one_letter_code
_entity_poly.pdbx_strand_id
1 'polypeptide(L)' 'MSQDIDSEIQSQNIRWIKKILFGLGSVFIIVGIIRQWPILGKTYMEFIEGKGYLSLMLGLIMIVLGFSAPLLIGNEKDP' A
#
# COMPACT_ATOMS: atom_id res chain seq x y z
N MET A 1 11.79 -29.41 -13.08
CA MET A 1 11.65 -28.46 -14.20
C MET A 1 10.37 -27.62 -14.08
N SER A 2 9.16 -28.20 -14.00
CA SER A 2 7.91 -27.40 -13.88
C SER A 2 7.77 -26.60 -12.58
N GLN A 3 8.28 -27.11 -11.46
CA GLN A 3 8.09 -26.51 -10.14
C GLN A 3 8.96 -25.25 -9.91
N ASP A 4 10.14 -25.18 -10.52
CA ASP A 4 11.00 -24.00 -10.47
C ASP A 4 10.41 -22.82 -11.25
N ILE A 5 9.84 -23.10 -12.43
CA ILE A 5 9.23 -22.09 -13.32
C ILE A 5 8.04 -21.42 -12.63
N ASP A 6 7.19 -22.19 -11.94
CA ASP A 6 6.02 -21.66 -11.22
C ASP A 6 6.45 -20.77 -10.04
N SER A 7 7.48 -21.18 -9.29
CA SER A 7 8.02 -20.42 -8.17
C SER A 7 8.67 -19.10 -8.59
N GLU A 8 9.34 -19.08 -9.75
CA GLU A 8 9.96 -17.89 -10.30
C GLU A 8 8.91 -16.88 -10.78
N ILE A 9 7.86 -17.34 -11.46
CA ILE A 9 6.72 -16.52 -11.89
C ILE A 9 5.99 -15.92 -10.68
N GLN A 10 5.76 -16.70 -9.61
CA GLN A 10 5.16 -16.16 -8.39
C GLN A 10 6.03 -15.07 -7.75
N SER A 11 7.34 -15.28 -7.65
CA SER A 11 8.27 -14.29 -7.09
C SER A 11 8.29 -12.98 -7.88
N GLN A 12 8.22 -13.06 -9.22
CA GLN A 12 8.16 -11.91 -10.11
C GLN A 12 6.82 -11.17 -9.99
N ASN A 13 5.71 -11.91 -9.89
CA ASN A 13 4.38 -11.34 -9.67
C ASN A 13 4.28 -10.60 -8.34
N ILE A 14 4.84 -11.14 -7.26
CA ILE A 14 4.84 -10.49 -5.94
C ILE A 14 5.64 -9.20 -5.98
N ARG A 15 6.80 -9.21 -6.67
CA ARG A 15 7.61 -8.01 -6.87
C ARG A 15 6.86 -6.94 -7.67
N TRP A 16 6.09 -7.35 -8.68
CA TRP A 16 5.25 -6.46 -9.49
C TRP A 16 4.08 -5.89 -8.68
N ILE A 17 3.35 -6.72 -7.95
CA ILE A 17 2.24 -6.30 -7.06
C ILE A 17 2.74 -5.32 -6.02
N LYS A 18 3.89 -5.59 -5.39
CA LYS A 18 4.53 -4.67 -4.43
C LYS A 18 4.79 -3.30 -5.03
N LYS A 19 5.37 -3.25 -6.24
CA LYS A 19 5.63 -1.99 -6.94
C LYS A 19 4.34 -1.22 -7.25
N ILE A 20 3.29 -1.92 -7.69
CA ILE A 20 1.98 -1.32 -7.97
C ILE A 20 1.36 -0.76 -6.69
N LEU A 21 1.33 -1.54 -5.60
CA LEU A 21 0.76 -1.11 -4.31
C LEU A 21 1.46 0.12 -3.76
N PHE A 22 2.80 0.13 -3.81
CA PHE A 22 3.58 1.26 -3.33
C PHE A 22 3.39 2.51 -4.20
N GLY A 23 3.36 2.33 -5.54
CA GLY A 23 3.11 3.41 -6.49
C GLY A 23 1.73 4.03 -6.31
N LEU A 24 0.67 3.23 -6.33
CA LEU A 24 -0.69 3.72 -6.12
C LEU A 24 -0.87 4.30 -4.71
N GLY A 25 -0.36 3.63 -3.67
CA GLY A 25 -0.44 4.10 -2.29
C GLY A 25 0.19 5.48 -2.13
N SER A 26 1.38 5.69 -2.72
CA SER A 26 2.05 7.00 -2.70
C SER A 26 1.23 8.09 -3.41
N VAL A 27 0.59 7.78 -4.54
CA VAL A 27 -0.28 8.74 -5.24
C VAL A 27 -1.49 9.10 -4.37
N PHE A 28 -2.12 8.11 -3.74
CA PHE A 28 -3.27 8.32 -2.84
C PHE A 28 -2.91 9.16 -1.61
N ILE A 29 -1.71 8.99 -1.06
CA ILE A 29 -1.17 9.85 0.02
C ILE A 29 -1.05 11.29 -0.48
N ILE A 30 -0.37 11.52 -1.60
CA ILE A 30 -0.14 12.88 -2.13
C ILE A 30 -1.46 13.59 -2.41
N VAL A 31 -2.38 12.92 -3.12
CA VAL A 31 -3.72 13.46 -3.42
C VAL A 31 -4.52 13.69 -2.14
N GLY A 32 -4.41 12.77 -1.18
CA GLY A 32 -5.05 12.88 0.13
C GLY A 32 -4.58 14.10 0.90
N ILE A 33 -3.27 14.38 0.94
CA ILE A 33 -2.69 15.56 1.58
C ILE A 33 -3.20 16.83 0.92
N ILE A 34 -3.16 16.91 -0.42
CA ILE A 34 -3.61 18.08 -1.18
C ILE A 34 -5.10 18.37 -0.91
N ARG A 35 -5.95 17.34 -0.88
CA ARG A 35 -7.38 17.48 -0.63
C ARG A 35 -7.73 17.78 0.82
N GLN A 36 -6.91 17.30 1.75
CA GLN A 36 -7.12 17.49 3.19
C GLN A 36 -6.62 18.85 3.67
N TRP A 37 -5.69 19.47 2.93
CA TRP A 37 -5.15 20.78 3.22
C TRP A 37 -6.26 21.85 3.33
N PRO A 38 -6.26 22.72 4.36
CA PRO A 38 -5.32 22.79 5.48
C PRO A 38 -5.62 21.74 6.56
N ILE A 39 -4.55 21.08 7.01
CA ILE A 39 -4.59 20.06 8.07
C ILE A 39 -4.32 20.70 9.44
N LEU A 40 -3.46 21.73 9.47
CA LEU A 40 -3.10 22.48 10.67
C LEU A 40 -4.27 23.37 11.11
N GLY A 41 -4.66 23.23 12.37
CA GLY A 41 -5.75 23.99 12.98
C GLY A 41 -7.11 23.29 12.99
N LYS A 42 -7.25 22.13 12.32
CA LYS A 42 -8.45 21.30 12.45
C LYS A 42 -8.40 20.45 13.71
N THR A 43 -9.53 20.35 14.38
CA THR A 43 -9.75 19.32 15.40
C THR A 43 -9.78 17.93 14.75
N TYR A 44 -9.59 16.88 15.56
CA TYR A 44 -9.57 15.51 15.05
C TYR A 44 -10.87 15.12 14.31
N MET A 45 -12.01 15.66 14.73
CA MET A 45 -13.31 15.43 14.06
C MET A 45 -13.37 16.09 12.68
N GLU A 46 -12.97 17.35 12.56
CA GLU A 46 -12.92 18.07 11.28
C GLU A 46 -11.93 17.46 10.30
N PHE A 47 -10.92 16.75 10.82
CA PHE A 47 -10.01 15.99 9.99
C PHE A 47 -10.69 14.75 9.39
N ILE A 48 -11.41 13.95 10.18
CA ILE A 48 -12.09 12.73 9.68
C ILE A 48 -13.20 13.06 8.68
N GLU A 49 -13.93 14.16 8.90
CA GLU A 49 -14.97 14.64 7.97
C GLU A 49 -14.39 15.25 6.68
N GLY A 50 -13.09 15.51 6.66
CA GLY A 50 -12.40 16.06 5.50
C GLY A 50 -12.43 15.11 4.30
N LYS A 51 -12.68 15.67 3.11
CA LYS A 51 -12.76 14.91 1.85
C LYS A 51 -11.47 14.17 1.49
N GLY A 52 -10.33 14.53 2.08
CA GLY A 52 -9.04 13.89 1.87
C GLY A 52 -8.76 12.72 2.82
N TYR A 53 -9.48 12.58 3.93
CA TYR A 53 -9.24 11.57 4.96
C TYR A 53 -9.31 10.14 4.41
N LEU A 54 -10.37 9.82 3.66
CA LEU A 54 -10.55 8.49 3.08
C LEU A 54 -9.42 8.15 2.10
N SER A 55 -9.00 9.13 1.28
CA SER A 55 -7.87 8.95 0.35
C SER A 55 -6.56 8.71 1.08
N LEU A 56 -6.31 9.43 2.19
CA LEU A 56 -5.14 9.25 3.02
C LEU A 56 -5.11 7.86 3.67
N MET A 57 -6.23 7.46 4.29
CA MET A 57 -6.34 6.15 4.93
C MET A 57 -6.14 5.02 3.92
N LEU A 58 -6.74 5.13 2.75
CA LEU A 58 -6.61 4.13 1.69
C LEU A 58 -5.16 4.06 1.18
N GLY A 59 -4.50 5.20 0.99
CA GLY A 59 -3.07 5.26 0.64
C GLY A 59 -2.18 4.62 1.70
N LEU A 60 -2.43 4.87 2.99
CA LEU A 60 -1.69 4.26 4.10
C LEU A 60 -1.88 2.74 4.14
N ILE A 61 -3.12 2.26 4.01
CA ILE A 61 -3.44 0.83 3.98
C ILE A 61 -2.72 0.14 2.82
N MET A 62 -2.72 0.75 1.62
CA MET A 62 -2.02 0.20 0.45
C MET A 62 -0.51 0.11 0.66
N ILE A 63 0.11 1.09 1.33
CA ILE A 63 1.55 1.05 1.65
C ILE A 63 1.84 -0.08 2.66
N VAL A 64 1.03 -0.18 3.73
CA VAL A 64 1.17 -1.24 4.75
C VAL A 64 1.00 -2.61 4.10
N LEU A 65 -0.01 -2.81 3.27
CA LEU A 65 -0.20 -4.07 2.52
C LEU A 65 0.97 -4.35 1.57
N GLY A 66 1.54 -3.33 0.94
CA GLY A 66 2.71 -3.48 0.07
C GLY A 66 3.97 -3.91 0.83
N PHE A 67 4.06 -3.53 2.11
CA PHE A 67 5.11 -4.00 3.02
C PHE A 67 4.82 -5.41 3.56
N SER A 68 3.56 -5.71 3.89
CA SER A 68 3.14 -7.00 4.47
C SER A 68 3.04 -8.13 3.44
N ALA A 69 2.74 -7.85 2.17
CA ALA A 69 2.62 -8.87 1.12
C ALA A 69 3.86 -9.78 0.98
N PRO A 70 5.11 -9.28 0.90
CA PRO A 70 6.29 -10.14 0.89
C PRO A 70 6.50 -10.89 2.21
N LEU A 71 5.95 -10.39 3.33
CA LEU A 71 6.07 -11.01 4.66
C LEU A 71 5.06 -12.16 4.86
N LEU A 72 3.88 -12.06 4.24
CA LEU A 72 2.85 -13.11 4.24
C LEU A 72 3.21 -14.29 3.32
N ILE A 73 3.91 -14.02 2.21
CA ILE A 73 4.35 -15.06 1.26
C ILE A 73 5.74 -15.62 1.63
N GLY A 74 6.55 -14.87 2.38
CA GLY A 74 7.92 -15.21 2.73
C GLY A 74 8.12 -16.31 3.78
N ASN A 75 7.14 -17.19 4.04
CA ASN A 75 7.26 -18.22 5.07
C ASN A 75 6.99 -19.66 4.58
N GLU A 76 6.85 -19.90 3.28
CA GLU A 76 6.69 -21.26 2.72
C GLU A 76 8.00 -21.89 2.22
N LYS A 77 9.14 -21.26 2.52
CA LYS A 77 10.44 -21.76 2.06
C LYS A 77 11.51 -21.57 3.14
N ASP A 78 11.33 -22.27 4.26
CA ASP A 78 12.46 -22.74 5.06
C ASP A 78 12.55 -24.27 4.91
N PRO A 79 13.78 -24.82 4.86
CA PRO A 79 14.12 -26.13 4.29
C PRO A 79 13.58 -27.37 5.00
#